data_AF-K1XLK9-F1
#
_entry.id   AF-K1XLK9-F1
#
_cell.length_a   1.000
_cell.length_b   1.000
_cell.length_c   1.000
_cell.angle_alpha   90.00
_cell.angle_beta   90.00
_cell.angle_gamma   90.00
#
_symmetry.space_group_name_H-M   'P 1'
#
loop_
_entity.id
_entity.type
_entity.pdbx_description
1 polymer ?
#
loop_
_entity_poly.entity_id
_entity_poly.type
_entity_poly.pdbx_seq_one_letter_code
_entity_poly.pdbx_strand_id
1 'polypeptide(L)'
;MDAPDLGYDDGNRAFLQSFMARGTMTLKQAKPMLAAIFTIQGDEPTDADSVTQEDLDSYISAAADIVSPYDYEIRSTWDQVTKERIYAFVNSVSDPITQIATTRTPEEVFYIKRFLDAMFISYNTRRREAMAITGMQALETKVRKPSRESVGEEATQGQASDKGLTSEQAESLLKSLVDEGWITRSREGFYTLSPRGLMELRNWLIDTYNDPDDSPAGWRRIKTCDMCSDIVTIGQRCPNLDCHVRIHNVCEEGYWATRGRSKKCPSCGTAWDGEHYVGQKAVTSTEEYLKGKRRSGISKKRAAVELELSSEDEEVEPESSRAGPSRRKDIQQLIKIRLDFASLTLVIFGSGELPHVARELVKARVPVIFTANRGAPDIFEERFSYHGPLLSRSPAAVITVPSNC
;
A
#
# COMPACT_ATOMS: atom_id res chain seq x y z
N MET A 1 -8.03 28.88 30.37
CA MET A 1 -8.87 29.17 29.20
C MET A 1 -9.13 27.83 28.56
N ASP A 2 -10.21 27.19 29.00
CA ASP A 2 -10.61 25.88 28.52
C ASP A 2 -11.14 26.07 27.09
N ALA A 3 -10.55 25.35 26.14
CA ALA A 3 -11.04 25.31 24.77
C ALA A 3 -12.48 24.78 24.80
N PRO A 4 -13.40 25.34 23.99
CA PRO A 4 -14.76 24.82 23.91
C PRO A 4 -14.67 23.34 23.51
N ASP A 5 -15.46 22.51 24.17
CA ASP A 5 -15.60 21.07 23.89
C ASP A 5 -16.15 20.92 22.46
N LEU A 6 -15.25 20.96 21.47
CA LEU A 6 -15.49 20.55 20.09
C LEU A 6 -16.07 19.14 20.20
N GLY A 7 -17.25 18.88 19.60
CA GLY A 7 -17.99 17.61 19.66
C GLY A 7 -17.23 16.40 19.10
N TYR A 8 -16.06 16.14 19.65
CA TYR A 8 -15.06 15.15 19.31
C TYR A 8 -15.01 14.16 20.46
N ASP A 9 -15.89 13.17 20.35
CA ASP A 9 -16.15 12.16 21.37
C ASP A 9 -15.32 10.88 21.16
N ASP A 10 -15.59 9.86 21.98
CA ASP A 10 -14.94 8.55 21.87
C ASP A 10 -15.27 7.83 20.55
N GLY A 11 -16.41 8.13 19.92
CA GLY A 11 -16.75 7.64 18.59
C GLY A 11 -15.79 8.19 17.52
N ASN A 12 -15.51 9.48 17.57
CA ASN A 12 -14.51 10.12 16.70
C ASN A 12 -13.10 9.55 16.95
N ARG A 13 -12.74 9.30 18.22
CA ARG A 13 -11.46 8.64 18.56
C ARG A 13 -11.38 7.22 17.98
N ALA A 14 -12.44 6.43 18.10
CA ALA A 14 -12.50 5.07 17.55
C ALA A 14 -12.40 5.10 16.01
N PHE A 15 -13.08 6.03 15.36
CA PHE A 15 -12.98 6.27 13.93
C PHE A 15 -11.52 6.56 13.51
N LEU A 16 -10.88 7.54 14.15
CA LEU A 16 -9.51 7.93 13.83
C LEU A 16 -8.52 6.78 14.05
N GLN A 17 -8.63 6.04 15.16
CA GLN A 17 -7.79 4.88 15.44
C GLN A 17 -7.90 3.81 14.35
N SER A 18 -9.13 3.50 13.93
CA SER A 18 -9.38 2.54 12.85
C SER A 18 -8.86 3.05 11.50
N PHE A 19 -9.02 4.35 11.22
CA PHE A 19 -8.51 4.96 10.01
C PHE A 19 -6.98 4.91 9.94
N MET A 20 -6.28 5.29 11.01
CA MET A 20 -4.82 5.20 11.09
C MET A 20 -4.32 3.76 10.94
N ALA A 21 -5.02 2.78 11.53
CA ALA A 21 -4.65 1.37 11.41
C ALA A 21 -4.77 0.83 9.97
N ARG A 22 -5.64 1.43 9.15
CA ARG A 22 -5.85 1.06 7.74
C ARG A 22 -4.98 1.85 6.77
N GLY A 23 -4.56 3.05 7.15
CA GLY A 23 -3.84 4.01 6.29
C GLY A 23 -4.71 4.67 5.22
N THR A 24 -5.71 3.95 4.69
CA THR A 24 -6.73 4.50 3.79
C THR A 24 -8.14 4.09 4.20
N MET A 25 -9.13 4.85 3.75
CA MET A 25 -10.54 4.59 4.00
C MET A 25 -11.36 4.94 2.76
N THR A 26 -12.28 4.06 2.38
CA THR A 26 -13.37 4.36 1.43
C THR A 26 -14.71 4.36 2.14
N LEU A 27 -15.76 4.90 1.50
CA LEU A 27 -17.11 4.88 2.06
C LEU A 27 -17.56 3.45 2.41
N LYS A 28 -17.31 2.48 1.52
CA LYS A 28 -17.69 1.08 1.75
C LYS A 28 -17.01 0.49 2.98
N GLN A 29 -15.78 0.89 3.25
CA GLN A 29 -15.02 0.45 4.42
C GLN A 29 -15.45 1.18 5.69
N ALA A 30 -15.85 2.45 5.57
CA ALA A 30 -16.30 3.27 6.69
C ALA A 30 -17.69 2.87 7.18
N LYS A 31 -18.61 2.51 6.28
CA LYS A 31 -20.00 2.11 6.57
C LYS A 31 -20.14 1.17 7.78
N PRO A 32 -19.53 -0.04 7.80
CA PRO A 32 -19.71 -0.96 8.93
C PRO A 32 -19.13 -0.43 10.25
N MET A 33 -18.09 0.41 10.17
CA MET A 33 -17.47 1.01 11.35
C MET A 33 -18.32 2.15 11.92
N LEU A 34 -18.79 3.06 11.07
CA LEU A 34 -19.65 4.17 11.48
C LEU A 34 -20.99 3.65 12.00
N ALA A 35 -21.57 2.63 11.37
CA ALA A 35 -22.77 1.99 11.88
C ALA A 35 -22.56 1.36 13.27
N ALA A 36 -21.39 0.73 13.52
CA ALA A 36 -21.05 0.22 14.84
C ALA A 36 -20.90 1.35 15.87
N ILE A 37 -20.28 2.47 15.49
CA ILE A 37 -20.14 3.66 16.36
C ILE A 37 -21.53 4.24 16.68
N PHE A 38 -22.37 4.46 15.67
CA PHE A 38 -23.73 4.97 15.84
C PHE A 38 -24.62 4.04 16.67
N THR A 39 -24.46 2.73 16.52
CA THR A 39 -25.18 1.75 17.35
C THR A 39 -24.76 1.79 18.82
N ILE A 40 -23.50 2.12 19.11
CA ILE A 40 -23.02 2.24 20.50
C ILE A 40 -23.44 3.58 21.11
N GLN A 41 -23.48 4.64 20.30
CA GLN A 41 -23.84 5.99 20.74
C GLN A 41 -25.34 6.21 20.82
N GLY A 42 -26.12 5.51 20.00
CA GLY A 42 -27.57 5.53 19.99
C GLY A 42 -28.19 4.37 20.77
N ASP A 43 -29.49 4.45 20.99
CA ASP A 43 -30.26 3.40 21.66
C ASP A 43 -30.71 2.27 20.71
N GLU A 44 -30.63 2.49 19.38
CA GLU A 44 -31.07 1.54 18.36
C GLU A 44 -29.94 1.09 17.42
N PRO A 45 -29.96 -0.19 16.97
CA PRO A 45 -29.03 -0.67 15.97
C PRO A 45 -29.12 0.12 14.66
N THR A 46 -27.99 0.67 14.23
CA THR A 46 -27.87 1.37 12.95
C THR A 46 -27.38 0.41 11.88
N ASP A 47 -28.04 0.42 10.72
CA ASP A 47 -27.63 -0.41 9.59
C ASP A 47 -26.43 0.22 8.85
N ALA A 48 -25.53 -0.61 8.32
CA ALA A 48 -24.38 -0.14 7.55
C ALA A 48 -24.81 0.57 6.26
N ASP A 49 -25.97 0.21 5.71
CA ASP A 49 -26.48 0.83 4.49
C ASP A 49 -27.13 2.19 4.70
N SER A 50 -27.56 2.53 5.92
CA SER A 50 -28.07 3.87 6.24
C SER A 50 -26.95 4.90 6.42
N VAL A 51 -25.70 4.48 6.59
CA VAL A 51 -24.55 5.39 6.68
C VAL A 51 -24.30 6.07 5.34
N THR A 52 -24.30 7.40 5.36
CA THR A 52 -24.18 8.25 4.19
C THR A 52 -22.75 8.76 3.97
N GLN A 53 -22.52 9.39 2.81
CA GLN A 53 -21.26 10.09 2.53
C GLN A 53 -21.07 11.33 3.43
N GLU A 54 -22.17 11.99 3.81
CA GLU A 54 -22.14 13.17 4.69
C GLU A 54 -21.67 12.79 6.10
N ASP A 55 -22.11 11.64 6.60
CA ASP A 55 -21.64 11.08 7.89
C ASP A 55 -20.13 10.88 7.87
N LEU A 56 -19.61 10.24 6.82
CA LEU A 56 -18.17 10.04 6.67
C LEU A 56 -17.42 11.36 6.56
N ASP A 57 -17.91 12.30 5.76
CA ASP A 57 -17.26 13.61 5.57
C ASP A 57 -17.21 14.41 6.89
N SER A 58 -18.23 14.28 7.74
CA SER A 58 -18.25 14.86 9.08
C SER A 58 -17.14 14.28 9.98
N TYR A 59 -17.03 12.95 10.06
CA TYR A 59 -15.98 12.29 10.87
C TYR A 59 -14.57 12.57 10.32
N ILE A 60 -14.41 12.62 9.00
CA ILE A 60 -13.14 12.98 8.36
C ILE A 60 -12.75 14.42 8.71
N SER A 61 -13.69 15.36 8.66
CA SER A 61 -13.43 16.77 8.97
C SER A 61 -13.03 16.93 10.45
N ALA A 62 -13.79 16.30 11.36
CA ALA A 62 -13.48 16.31 12.78
C ALA A 62 -12.10 15.70 13.09
N ALA A 63 -11.76 14.59 12.41
CA ALA A 63 -10.44 13.97 12.53
C ALA A 63 -9.32 14.86 11.97
N ALA A 64 -9.55 15.54 10.84
CA ALA A 64 -8.59 16.42 10.19
C ALA A 64 -8.19 17.60 11.11
N ASP A 65 -9.18 18.21 11.76
CA ASP A 65 -8.97 19.33 12.69
C ASP A 65 -8.10 18.91 13.89
N ILE A 66 -8.29 17.70 14.41
CA ILE A 66 -7.54 17.18 15.57
C ILE A 66 -6.11 16.76 15.20
N VAL A 67 -5.88 16.28 13.99
CA VAL A 67 -4.56 15.76 13.59
C VAL A 67 -3.66 16.85 13.00
N SER A 68 -4.25 17.95 12.52
CA SER A 68 -3.53 19.08 11.92
C SER A 68 -2.42 19.68 12.82
N PRO A 69 -2.61 19.87 14.14
CA PRO A 69 -1.55 20.37 15.03
C PRO A 69 -0.34 19.44 15.18
N TYR A 70 -0.44 18.19 14.73
CA TYR A 70 0.62 17.19 14.78
C TYR A 70 1.27 16.98 13.41
N ASP A 71 1.09 17.94 12.50
CA ASP A 71 1.61 17.90 11.13
C ASP A 71 1.06 16.74 10.28
N TYR A 72 -0.04 16.12 10.70
CA TYR A 72 -0.77 15.17 9.87
C TYR A 72 -1.89 15.85 9.11
N GLU A 73 -2.16 15.36 7.90
CA GLU A 73 -3.20 15.85 7.01
C GLU A 73 -4.02 14.67 6.51
N ILE A 74 -5.35 14.83 6.48
CA ILE A 74 -6.22 13.86 5.82
C ILE A 74 -6.50 14.36 4.41
N ARG A 75 -5.99 13.64 3.42
CA ARG A 75 -6.20 13.96 2.00
C ARG A 75 -7.22 13.01 1.39
N SER A 76 -7.88 13.46 0.34
CA SER A 76 -8.76 12.61 -0.46
C SER A 76 -8.37 12.68 -1.93
N THR A 77 -8.43 11.55 -2.63
CA THR A 77 -8.31 11.48 -4.10
C THR A 77 -9.36 10.52 -4.66
N TRP A 78 -9.47 10.49 -5.98
CA TRP A 78 -10.30 9.54 -6.70
C TRP A 78 -9.44 8.41 -7.23
N ASP A 79 -9.87 7.17 -7.01
CA ASP A 79 -9.24 6.03 -7.66
C ASP A 79 -9.32 6.18 -9.19
N GLN A 80 -8.19 6.07 -9.87
CA GLN A 80 -8.07 6.34 -11.30
C GLN A 80 -8.70 5.24 -12.18
N VAL A 81 -9.17 4.13 -11.57
CA VAL A 81 -9.82 3.00 -12.23
C VAL A 81 -11.30 2.92 -11.84
N THR A 82 -11.60 2.89 -10.54
CA THR A 82 -12.96 2.65 -10.03
C THR A 82 -13.78 3.92 -9.85
N LYS A 83 -13.14 5.11 -9.84
CA LYS A 83 -13.76 6.40 -9.51
C LYS A 83 -14.36 6.41 -8.09
N GLU A 84 -13.88 5.56 -7.19
CA GLU A 84 -14.23 5.60 -5.77
C GLU A 84 -13.38 6.64 -5.05
N ARG A 85 -13.98 7.41 -4.14
CA ARG A 85 -13.26 8.38 -3.31
C ARG A 85 -12.51 7.65 -2.20
N ILE A 86 -11.23 7.95 -2.06
CA ILE A 86 -10.34 7.35 -1.07
C ILE A 86 -9.77 8.46 -0.22
N TYR A 87 -9.84 8.29 1.09
CA TYR A 87 -9.20 9.14 2.09
C TYR A 87 -7.92 8.47 2.57
N ALA A 88 -6.85 9.23 2.74
CA ALA A 88 -5.59 8.76 3.30
C ALA A 88 -5.12 9.69 4.41
N PHE A 89 -4.51 9.07 5.43
CA PHE A 89 -3.86 9.76 6.52
C PHE A 89 -2.39 10.00 6.15
N VAL A 90 -2.02 11.25 5.88
CA VAL A 90 -0.73 11.64 5.32
C VAL A 90 0.06 12.45 6.35
N ASN A 91 1.37 12.25 6.42
CA ASN A 91 2.25 13.14 7.18
C ASN A 91 2.74 14.29 6.31
N SER A 92 2.62 15.52 6.81
CA SER A 92 2.91 16.75 6.08
C SER A 92 4.37 17.20 6.17
N VAL A 93 5.15 16.68 7.13
CA VAL A 93 6.51 17.16 7.41
C VAL A 93 7.61 16.18 7.02
N SER A 94 7.37 14.88 7.12
CA SER A 94 8.40 13.89 6.76
C SER A 94 8.43 13.64 5.26
N ASP A 95 9.63 13.55 4.67
CA ASP A 95 9.81 12.88 3.38
C ASP A 95 9.17 11.48 3.50
N PRO A 96 8.20 11.12 2.64
CA PRO A 96 7.52 9.83 2.71
C PRO A 96 8.48 8.63 2.58
N ILE A 97 9.65 8.80 1.94
CA ILE A 97 10.71 7.78 1.95
C ILE A 97 11.24 7.56 3.37
N THR A 98 11.33 8.61 4.18
CA THR A 98 11.76 8.51 5.58
C THR A 98 10.72 7.77 6.41
N GLN A 99 9.41 7.92 6.12
CA GLN A 99 8.37 7.14 6.78
C GLN A 99 8.47 5.66 6.45
N ILE A 100 8.61 5.35 5.16
CA ILE A 100 8.86 3.97 4.71
C ILE A 100 10.14 3.43 5.36
N ALA A 101 11.19 4.25 5.52
CA ALA A 101 12.45 3.84 6.14
C ALA A 101 12.35 3.48 7.62
N THR A 102 11.32 3.95 8.37
CA THR A 102 11.19 3.61 9.80
C THR A 102 10.86 2.15 10.07
N THR A 103 10.24 1.45 9.12
CA THR A 103 9.82 0.04 9.26
C THR A 103 10.62 -0.91 8.37
N ARG A 104 11.62 -0.39 7.65
CA ARG A 104 12.33 -1.09 6.58
C ARG A 104 13.82 -1.14 6.83
N THR A 105 14.48 -2.15 6.29
CA THR A 105 15.95 -2.18 6.32
C THR A 105 16.52 -1.16 5.32
N PRO A 106 17.75 -0.67 5.51
CA PRO A 106 18.38 0.22 4.54
C PRO A 106 18.38 -0.33 3.11
N GLU A 107 18.61 -1.64 2.93
CA GLU A 107 18.60 -2.31 1.62
C GLU A 107 17.21 -2.31 0.97
N GLU A 108 16.15 -2.46 1.76
CA GLU A 108 14.77 -2.36 1.29
C GLU A 108 14.44 -0.94 0.81
N VAL A 109 14.89 0.09 1.56
CA VAL A 109 14.71 1.50 1.18
C VAL A 109 15.46 1.80 -0.13
N PHE A 110 16.70 1.34 -0.28
CA PHE A 110 17.45 1.48 -1.52
C PHE A 110 16.77 0.77 -2.70
N TYR A 111 16.21 -0.42 -2.48
CA TYR A 111 15.42 -1.11 -3.49
C TYR A 111 14.19 -0.30 -3.90
N ILE A 112 13.44 0.26 -2.94
CA ILE A 112 12.25 1.06 -3.21
C ILE A 112 12.60 2.29 -4.06
N LYS A 113 13.70 3.00 -3.73
CA LYS A 113 14.19 4.12 -4.56
C LYS A 113 14.47 3.68 -5.99
N ARG A 114 15.25 2.60 -6.18
CA ARG A 114 15.53 2.04 -7.52
C ARG A 114 14.28 1.56 -8.25
N PHE A 115 13.29 1.02 -7.53
CA PHE A 115 12.01 0.58 -8.08
C PHE A 115 11.22 1.78 -8.62
N LEU A 116 11.18 2.89 -7.88
CA LEU A 116 10.55 4.13 -8.32
C LEU A 116 11.33 4.77 -9.49
N ASP A 117 12.66 4.75 -9.47
CA ASP A 117 13.50 5.23 -10.57
C ASP A 117 13.28 4.38 -11.83
N ALA A 118 13.16 3.07 -11.70
CA ALA A 118 12.80 2.21 -12.81
C ALA A 118 11.43 2.61 -13.38
N MET A 119 10.44 2.86 -12.53
CA MET A 119 9.09 3.25 -12.93
C MET A 119 9.03 4.61 -13.63
N PHE A 120 9.68 5.64 -13.08
CA PHE A 120 9.52 7.03 -13.52
C PHE A 120 10.64 7.56 -14.41
N ILE A 121 11.82 6.93 -14.40
CA ILE A 121 12.95 7.28 -15.26
C ILE A 121 13.15 6.24 -16.36
N SER A 122 13.32 4.97 -16.01
CA SER A 122 13.71 3.94 -16.99
C SER A 122 12.59 3.57 -17.95
N TYR A 123 11.37 3.37 -17.42
CA TYR A 123 10.23 2.85 -18.20
C TYR A 123 9.19 3.91 -18.58
N ASN A 124 9.24 5.08 -17.95
CA ASN A 124 8.46 6.25 -18.33
C ASN A 124 9.29 7.13 -19.26
N THR A 125 8.98 7.13 -20.56
CA THR A 125 9.71 7.86 -21.59
C THR A 125 8.78 8.82 -22.34
N ARG A 126 9.34 9.82 -23.03
CA ARG A 126 8.55 10.82 -23.78
C ARG A 126 7.57 10.20 -24.77
N ARG A 127 7.93 9.09 -25.39
CA ARG A 127 7.07 8.39 -26.36
C ARG A 127 6.11 7.39 -25.70
N ARG A 128 6.45 6.91 -24.50
CA ARG A 128 5.73 5.84 -23.79
C ARG A 128 5.66 6.19 -22.31
N GLU A 129 4.56 6.81 -21.90
CA GLU A 129 4.30 7.21 -20.52
C GLU A 129 3.72 6.03 -19.72
N ALA A 130 4.55 5.01 -19.47
CA ALA A 130 4.10 3.74 -18.90
C ALA A 130 3.67 3.85 -17.43
N MET A 131 4.34 4.67 -16.62
CA MET A 131 4.04 4.89 -15.18
C MET A 131 3.80 3.59 -14.38
N ALA A 132 4.40 2.49 -14.84
CA ALA A 132 4.14 1.13 -14.40
C ALA A 132 5.33 0.26 -14.81
N ILE A 133 5.63 -0.76 -14.01
CA ILE A 133 6.65 -1.75 -14.33
C ILE A 133 6.10 -3.16 -14.19
N THR A 134 6.54 -4.09 -15.04
CA THR A 134 6.16 -5.50 -14.91
C THR A 134 6.85 -6.15 -13.72
N GLY A 135 6.30 -7.25 -13.20
CA GLY A 135 6.97 -8.04 -12.17
C GLY A 135 8.37 -8.53 -12.59
N MET A 136 8.58 -8.85 -13.86
CA MET A 136 9.91 -9.20 -14.35
C MET A 136 10.88 -8.01 -14.27
N GLN A 137 10.44 -6.82 -14.68
CA GLN A 137 11.26 -5.60 -14.61
C GLN A 137 11.59 -5.22 -13.16
N ALA A 138 10.66 -5.41 -12.23
CA ALA A 138 10.89 -5.16 -10.80
C ALA A 138 11.97 -6.09 -10.21
N LEU A 139 12.21 -7.25 -10.82
CA LEU A 139 13.18 -8.26 -10.38
C LEU A 139 14.48 -8.26 -11.20
N GLU A 140 14.64 -7.31 -12.12
CA GLU A 140 15.88 -7.17 -12.88
C GLU A 140 17.05 -6.78 -11.96
N THR A 141 18.25 -7.28 -12.30
CA THR A 141 19.47 -7.04 -11.51
C THR A 141 19.74 -5.56 -11.29
N LYS A 142 19.46 -4.69 -12.27
CA LYS A 142 19.65 -3.23 -12.17
C LYS A 142 18.71 -2.54 -11.17
N VAL A 143 17.56 -3.14 -10.87
CA VAL A 143 16.61 -2.63 -9.88
C VAL A 143 16.95 -3.18 -8.50
N ARG A 144 17.42 -4.44 -8.45
CA ARG A 144 17.73 -5.14 -7.20
C ARG A 144 19.09 -4.81 -6.60
N LYS A 145 20.07 -4.46 -7.42
CA LYS A 145 21.47 -4.27 -6.99
C LYS A 145 21.98 -2.90 -7.42
N PRO A 146 22.93 -2.31 -6.68
CA PRO A 146 23.47 -1.02 -7.03
C PRO A 146 24.29 -1.15 -8.31
N SER A 147 24.26 -0.11 -9.14
CA SER A 147 25.20 -0.01 -10.26
C SER A 147 26.59 0.28 -9.70
N ARG A 148 27.63 -0.21 -10.37
CA ARG A 148 29.01 0.14 -10.02
C ARG A 148 29.28 1.65 -10.15
N GLU A 149 28.47 2.36 -10.93
CA GLU A 149 28.57 3.80 -11.16
C GLU A 149 27.93 4.65 -10.05
N SER A 150 26.98 4.11 -9.28
CA SER A 150 26.29 4.86 -8.20
C SER A 150 27.05 4.87 -6.86
N VAL A 151 28.28 4.35 -6.84
CA VAL A 151 29.14 4.34 -5.63
C VAL A 151 30.00 5.63 -5.55
N GLY A 152 29.83 6.56 -6.49
CA GLY A 152 30.78 7.65 -6.75
C GLY A 152 30.57 8.99 -6.05
N GLU A 153 29.35 9.41 -5.67
CA GLU A 153 29.15 10.85 -5.33
C GLU A 153 28.39 11.16 -4.02
N GLU A 154 27.72 10.20 -3.37
CA GLU A 154 27.00 10.44 -2.08
C GLU A 154 27.64 9.73 -0.87
N ALA A 155 28.87 9.23 -0.98
CA ALA A 155 29.55 8.48 0.09
C ALA A 155 30.15 9.36 1.21
N THR A 156 29.51 10.47 1.61
CA THR A 156 30.01 11.36 2.68
C THR A 156 29.22 11.37 3.99
N GLN A 157 28.20 10.52 4.18
CA GLN A 157 27.59 10.36 5.52
C GLN A 157 27.15 8.92 5.81
N GLY A 158 28.05 8.09 6.34
CA GLY A 158 27.73 6.96 7.24
C GLY A 158 26.68 5.91 6.83
N GLN A 159 26.20 5.88 5.59
CA GLN A 159 25.15 4.96 5.16
C GLN A 159 25.70 3.53 5.02
N ALA A 160 24.91 2.56 5.51
CA ALA A 160 25.18 1.14 5.35
C ALA A 160 25.48 0.81 3.88
N SER A 161 26.47 -0.05 3.63
CA SER A 161 26.81 -0.45 2.26
C SER A 161 25.61 -1.16 1.61
N ASP A 162 25.02 -0.56 0.58
CA ASP A 162 23.93 -1.16 -0.19
C ASP A 162 24.45 -2.43 -0.89
N LYS A 163 24.00 -3.59 -0.41
CA LYS A 163 24.32 -4.88 -1.04
C LYS A 163 23.27 -5.32 -2.06
N GLY A 164 22.17 -4.57 -2.16
CA GLY A 164 20.98 -4.96 -2.91
C GLY A 164 20.22 -6.13 -2.28
N LEU A 165 19.13 -6.52 -2.94
CA LEU A 165 18.25 -7.62 -2.51
C LEU A 165 18.40 -8.87 -3.40
N THR A 166 18.19 -10.04 -2.81
CA THR A 166 17.95 -11.29 -3.56
C THR A 166 16.59 -11.24 -4.28
N SER A 167 16.31 -12.22 -5.16
CA SER A 167 15.03 -12.24 -5.90
C SER A 167 13.87 -12.45 -4.94
N GLU A 168 14.03 -13.43 -4.04
CA GLU A 168 13.06 -13.78 -3.02
C GLU A 168 12.80 -12.63 -2.06
N GLN A 169 13.86 -11.92 -1.63
CA GLN A 169 13.71 -10.73 -0.79
C GLN A 169 12.93 -9.62 -1.50
N ALA A 170 13.25 -9.35 -2.78
CA ALA A 170 12.54 -8.36 -3.57
C ALA A 170 11.06 -8.74 -3.79
N GLU A 171 10.76 -10.01 -4.07
CA GLU A 171 9.38 -10.50 -4.22
C GLU A 171 8.59 -10.37 -2.91
N SER A 172 9.20 -10.75 -1.78
CA SER A 172 8.60 -10.62 -0.45
C SER A 172 8.31 -9.15 -0.12
N LEU A 173 9.27 -8.26 -0.41
CA LEU A 173 9.11 -6.82 -0.22
C LEU A 173 7.98 -6.27 -1.09
N LEU A 174 7.94 -6.61 -2.38
CA LEU A 174 6.86 -6.19 -3.28
C LEU A 174 5.49 -6.66 -2.78
N LYS A 175 5.38 -7.90 -2.28
CA LYS A 175 4.14 -8.40 -1.66
C LYS A 175 3.75 -7.56 -0.45
N SER A 176 4.70 -7.26 0.45
CA SER A 176 4.42 -6.43 1.62
C SER A 176 3.99 -5.00 1.25
N LEU A 177 4.58 -4.40 0.21
CA LEU A 177 4.19 -3.08 -0.29
C LEU A 177 2.78 -3.07 -0.91
N VAL A 178 2.36 -4.18 -1.52
CA VAL A 178 0.97 -4.35 -1.97
C VAL A 178 0.02 -4.47 -0.78
N ASP A 179 0.36 -5.32 0.20
CA ASP A 179 -0.48 -5.56 1.39
C ASP A 179 -0.64 -4.30 2.24
N GLU A 180 0.39 -3.47 2.33
CA GLU A 180 0.37 -2.16 2.99
C GLU A 180 -0.29 -1.05 2.17
N GLY A 181 -0.63 -1.35 0.91
CA GLY A 181 -1.31 -0.43 0.01
C GLY A 181 -0.44 0.70 -0.50
N TRP A 182 0.88 0.54 -0.62
CA TRP A 182 1.78 1.50 -1.28
C TRP A 182 1.75 1.36 -2.81
N ILE A 183 1.67 0.12 -3.27
CA ILE A 183 1.58 -0.22 -4.70
C ILE A 183 0.41 -1.16 -4.93
N THR A 184 -0.01 -1.26 -6.19
CA THR A 184 -1.03 -2.21 -6.63
C THR A 184 -0.45 -3.09 -7.73
N ARG A 185 -0.90 -4.35 -7.79
CA ARG A 185 -0.53 -5.29 -8.86
C ARG A 185 -1.73 -5.57 -9.74
N SER A 186 -1.63 -5.26 -11.02
CA SER A 186 -2.68 -5.57 -11.98
C SER A 186 -2.69 -7.06 -12.35
N ARG A 187 -3.81 -7.54 -12.91
CA ARG A 187 -3.96 -8.92 -13.41
C ARG A 187 -2.94 -9.28 -14.49
N GLU A 188 -2.44 -8.29 -15.23
CA GLU A 188 -1.42 -8.50 -16.27
C GLU A 188 0.01 -8.46 -15.70
N GLY A 189 0.15 -8.36 -14.38
CA GLY A 189 1.43 -8.44 -13.67
C GLY A 189 2.21 -7.13 -13.64
N PHE A 190 1.54 -5.99 -13.80
CA PHE A 190 2.15 -4.66 -13.65
C PHE A 190 2.00 -4.16 -12.23
N TYR A 191 3.06 -3.54 -11.71
CA TYR A 191 3.03 -2.75 -10.49
C TYR A 191 2.88 -1.27 -10.83
N THR A 192 1.97 -0.61 -10.11
CA THR A 192 1.73 0.84 -10.15
C THR A 192 1.64 1.37 -8.73
N LEU A 193 1.90 2.66 -8.52
CA LEU A 193 1.58 3.28 -7.23
C LEU A 193 0.08 3.17 -6.94
N SER A 194 -0.27 2.89 -5.70
CA SER A 194 -1.66 2.93 -5.24
C SER A 194 -2.13 4.40 -5.10
N PRO A 195 -3.44 4.63 -4.94
CA PRO A 195 -3.96 5.96 -4.60
C PRO A 195 -3.31 6.54 -3.33
N ARG A 196 -3.06 5.71 -2.32
CA ARG A 196 -2.33 6.07 -1.10
C ARG A 196 -0.92 6.57 -1.42
N GLY A 197 -0.16 5.77 -2.16
CA GLY A 197 1.21 6.10 -2.55
C GLY A 197 1.27 7.40 -3.35
N LEU A 198 0.30 7.64 -4.25
CA LEU A 198 0.24 8.89 -5.02
C LEU A 198 -0.08 10.12 -4.17
N MET A 199 -0.91 9.99 -3.14
CA MET A 199 -1.24 11.11 -2.23
C MET A 199 -0.07 11.42 -1.30
N GLU A 200 0.52 10.40 -0.68
CA GLU A 200 1.63 10.55 0.27
C GLU A 200 2.91 11.02 -0.44
N LEU A 201 3.28 10.38 -1.56
CA LEU A 201 4.49 10.70 -2.31
C LEU A 201 4.34 11.89 -3.26
N ARG A 202 3.19 12.59 -3.29
CA ARG A 202 2.87 13.56 -4.35
C ARG A 202 3.97 14.61 -4.56
N ASN A 203 4.36 15.29 -3.50
CA ASN A 203 5.34 16.38 -3.57
C ASN A 203 6.73 15.81 -3.86
N TRP A 204 7.12 14.77 -3.12
CA TRP A 204 8.40 14.07 -3.32
C TRP A 204 8.60 13.58 -4.76
N LEU A 205 7.59 12.99 -5.39
CA LEU A 205 7.63 12.54 -6.79
C LEU A 205 7.85 13.70 -7.75
N ILE A 206 7.17 14.82 -7.53
CA ILE A 206 7.29 16.01 -8.38
C ILE A 206 8.69 16.60 -8.24
N ASP A 207 9.15 16.79 -7.00
CA ASP A 207 10.44 17.42 -6.72
C ASP A 207 11.60 16.54 -7.22
N THR A 208 11.53 15.23 -6.98
CA THR A 208 12.60 14.29 -7.35
C THR A 208 12.69 14.05 -8.86
N TYR A 209 11.56 13.94 -9.57
CA TYR A 209 11.55 13.49 -10.97
C TYR A 209 11.28 14.59 -12.00
N ASN A 210 10.89 15.79 -11.55
CA ASN A 210 10.71 16.96 -12.41
C ASN A 210 11.69 18.08 -12.07
N ASP A 211 12.83 17.76 -11.44
CA ASP A 211 13.89 18.74 -11.23
C ASP A 211 14.24 19.42 -12.57
N PRO A 212 14.19 20.76 -12.64
CA PRO A 212 14.49 21.51 -13.85
C PRO A 212 15.91 21.28 -14.38
N ASP A 213 16.88 20.94 -13.52
CA ASP A 213 18.27 20.76 -13.91
C ASP A 213 18.51 19.39 -14.59
N ASP A 214 17.71 18.37 -14.25
CA ASP A 214 17.81 17.00 -14.78
C ASP A 214 16.80 16.69 -15.91
N SER A 215 15.92 17.63 -16.24
CA SER A 215 14.86 17.44 -17.22
C SER A 215 15.28 17.93 -18.62
N PRO A 216 15.64 17.05 -19.58
CA PRO A 216 16.03 17.48 -20.91
C PRO A 216 14.88 18.22 -21.60
N ALA A 217 15.13 19.50 -21.94
CA ALA A 217 14.33 20.33 -22.84
C ALA A 217 12.80 20.28 -22.59
N GLY A 218 12.36 20.68 -21.40
CA GLY A 218 10.95 20.97 -21.12
C GLY A 218 10.04 19.76 -20.93
N TRP A 219 10.53 18.53 -21.09
CA TRP A 219 9.73 17.32 -20.82
C TRP A 219 9.81 16.92 -19.35
N ARG A 220 8.68 17.05 -18.65
CA ARG A 220 8.49 16.60 -17.26
C ARG A 220 8.21 15.10 -17.22
N ARG A 221 8.68 14.36 -16.22
CA ARG A 221 8.38 12.93 -16.06
C ARG A 221 7.00 12.72 -15.45
N ILE A 222 6.74 13.37 -14.32
CA ILE A 222 5.46 13.34 -13.61
C ILE A 222 4.55 14.45 -14.15
N LYS A 223 3.34 14.09 -14.57
CA LYS A 223 2.31 15.04 -15.04
C LYS A 223 1.06 14.96 -14.18
N THR A 224 0.33 16.06 -14.14
CA THR A 224 -0.98 16.16 -13.48
C THR A 224 -2.11 16.19 -14.50
N CYS A 225 -3.32 15.93 -14.03
CA CYS A 225 -4.54 15.96 -14.81
C CYS A 225 -5.01 17.41 -14.99
N ASP A 226 -5.32 17.81 -16.21
CA ASP A 226 -5.88 19.14 -16.54
C ASP A 226 -7.33 19.33 -16.05
N MET A 227 -7.95 18.28 -15.49
CA MET A 227 -9.29 18.38 -14.87
C MET A 227 -9.23 18.47 -13.34
N CYS A 228 -8.52 17.56 -12.67
CA CYS A 228 -8.49 17.48 -11.21
C CYS A 228 -7.17 17.88 -10.57
N SER A 229 -6.13 18.18 -11.36
CA SER A 229 -4.78 18.56 -10.88
C SER A 229 -4.03 17.51 -10.04
N ASP A 230 -4.54 16.28 -9.96
CA ASP A 230 -3.84 15.13 -9.38
C ASP A 230 -2.90 14.45 -10.38
N ILE A 231 -1.90 13.72 -9.88
CA ILE A 231 -0.94 12.98 -10.70
C ILE A 231 -1.66 11.96 -11.58
N VAL A 232 -1.35 11.94 -12.88
CA VAL A 232 -1.91 10.97 -13.83
C VAL A 232 -0.95 9.81 -14.01
N THR A 233 -1.34 8.65 -13.49
CA THR A 233 -0.67 7.37 -13.77
C THR A 233 -1.51 6.47 -14.66
N ILE A 234 -2.82 6.71 -14.77
CA ILE A 234 -3.74 5.97 -15.64
C ILE A 234 -4.66 6.97 -16.36
N GLY A 235 -4.56 7.03 -17.68
CA GLY A 235 -5.35 8.01 -18.43
C GLY A 235 -5.05 8.07 -19.92
N GLN A 236 -5.33 9.24 -20.49
CA GLN A 236 -5.07 9.60 -21.87
C GLN A 236 -4.16 10.81 -21.95
N ARG A 237 -3.42 10.90 -23.06
CA ARG A 237 -2.54 12.01 -23.36
C ARG A 237 -2.87 12.65 -24.69
N CYS A 238 -2.46 13.90 -24.84
CA CYS A 238 -2.49 14.55 -26.14
C CYS A 238 -1.66 13.75 -27.16
N PRO A 239 -2.14 13.58 -28.41
CA PRO A 239 -1.36 12.96 -29.48
C PRO A 239 -0.03 13.69 -29.73
N ASN A 240 -0.04 15.02 -29.63
CA ASN A 240 1.16 15.83 -29.71
C ASN A 240 2.08 15.55 -28.52
N LEU A 241 3.27 14.98 -28.80
CA LEU A 241 4.28 14.61 -27.80
C LEU A 241 4.89 15.79 -27.06
N ASP A 242 4.81 17.00 -27.64
CA ASP A 242 5.27 18.25 -27.03
C ASP A 242 4.20 18.89 -26.15
N CYS A 243 2.96 18.42 -26.24
CA CYS A 243 1.88 18.94 -25.40
C CYS A 243 1.84 18.20 -24.05
N HIS A 244 1.69 18.96 -22.98
CA HIS A 244 1.66 18.45 -21.60
C HIS A 244 0.28 17.98 -21.14
N VAL A 245 -0.78 18.17 -21.95
CA VAL A 245 -2.16 17.91 -21.49
C VAL A 245 -2.38 16.44 -21.15
N ARG A 246 -2.57 16.24 -19.83
CA ARG A 246 -2.93 15.08 -19.00
C ARG A 246 -4.42 14.93 -18.72
N ILE A 247 -5.09 13.80 -18.99
CA ILE A 247 -6.38 13.53 -18.34
C ILE A 247 -6.50 12.08 -17.87
N HIS A 248 -7.05 11.86 -16.66
CA HIS A 248 -7.44 10.53 -16.24
C HIS A 248 -8.63 10.01 -17.06
N ASN A 249 -8.76 8.69 -17.19
CA ASN A 249 -9.92 8.09 -17.86
C ASN A 249 -11.23 8.48 -17.18
N VAL A 250 -11.25 8.49 -15.84
CA VAL A 250 -12.42 8.89 -15.03
C VAL A 250 -12.76 10.38 -15.15
N CYS A 251 -11.81 11.20 -15.57
CA CYS A 251 -11.99 12.65 -15.78
C CYS A 251 -12.38 13.00 -17.22
N GLU A 252 -12.22 12.09 -18.20
CA GLU A 252 -12.42 12.37 -19.62
C GLU A 252 -13.79 12.98 -19.91
N GLU A 253 -14.85 12.35 -19.42
CA GLU A 253 -16.23 12.77 -19.69
C GLU A 253 -16.49 14.20 -19.18
N GLY A 254 -16.13 14.48 -17.92
CA GLY A 254 -16.29 15.80 -17.32
C GLY A 254 -15.40 16.87 -17.98
N TYR A 255 -14.18 16.49 -18.37
CA TYR A 255 -13.25 17.39 -19.04
C TYR A 255 -13.77 17.87 -20.41
N TRP A 256 -14.36 16.98 -21.22
CA TRP A 256 -14.93 17.35 -22.52
C TRP A 256 -16.30 17.98 -22.42
N ALA A 257 -17.11 17.60 -21.42
CA ALA A 257 -18.40 18.25 -21.17
C ALA A 257 -18.25 19.75 -20.92
N THR A 258 -17.21 20.16 -20.21
CA THR A 258 -16.94 21.58 -19.87
C THR A 258 -16.36 22.39 -21.04
N ARG A 259 -15.86 21.77 -22.11
CA ARG A 259 -15.10 22.44 -23.19
C ARG A 259 -15.80 22.47 -24.55
N GLY A 260 -17.06 22.04 -24.60
CA GLY A 260 -17.79 21.85 -25.85
C GLY A 260 -17.26 20.62 -26.58
N ARG A 261 -18.16 19.74 -27.04
CA ARG A 261 -17.88 18.37 -27.53
C ARG A 261 -16.87 18.24 -28.68
N SER A 262 -16.25 19.33 -29.15
CA SER A 262 -15.08 19.28 -30.01
C SER A 262 -13.91 18.65 -29.25
N LYS A 263 -13.58 17.40 -29.57
CA LYS A 263 -12.39 16.69 -29.08
C LYS A 263 -11.11 17.25 -29.71
N LYS A 264 -10.77 18.49 -29.39
CA LYS A 264 -9.49 19.13 -29.73
C LYS A 264 -8.79 19.54 -28.44
N CYS A 265 -7.50 19.28 -28.36
CA CYS A 265 -6.68 19.68 -27.23
C CYS A 265 -6.75 21.21 -27.05
N PRO A 266 -7.12 21.74 -25.86
CA PRO A 266 -7.24 23.18 -25.68
C PRO A 266 -5.90 23.92 -25.64
N SER A 267 -4.79 23.20 -25.38
CA SER A 267 -3.45 23.80 -25.33
C SER A 267 -2.81 23.93 -26.71
N CYS A 268 -2.92 22.92 -27.58
CA CYS A 268 -2.21 22.89 -28.87
C CYS A 268 -3.12 22.74 -30.10
N GLY A 269 -4.43 22.58 -29.93
CA GLY A 269 -5.41 22.44 -31.02
C GLY A 269 -5.42 21.08 -31.73
N THR A 270 -4.50 20.16 -31.40
CA THR A 270 -4.44 18.81 -31.98
C THR A 270 -5.74 18.05 -31.71
N ALA A 271 -6.28 17.36 -32.73
CA ALA A 271 -7.46 16.51 -32.58
C ALA A 271 -7.18 15.36 -31.60
N TRP A 272 -8.10 15.07 -30.69
CA TRP A 272 -7.95 14.05 -29.67
C TRP A 272 -8.65 12.76 -30.10
N ASP A 273 -7.86 11.77 -30.53
CA ASP A 273 -8.34 10.46 -30.99
C ASP A 273 -8.68 9.50 -29.84
N GLY A 274 -8.14 9.73 -28.64
CA GLY A 274 -8.32 8.85 -27.48
C GLY A 274 -7.51 7.56 -27.54
N GLU A 275 -6.56 7.45 -28.48
CA GLU A 275 -5.74 6.24 -28.68
C GLU A 275 -4.36 6.35 -28.02
N HIS A 276 -4.03 7.52 -27.47
CA HIS A 276 -2.79 7.74 -26.75
C HIS A 276 -3.00 7.68 -25.24
N TYR A 277 -2.42 6.66 -24.62
CA TYR A 277 -2.64 6.35 -23.21
C TYR A 277 -1.48 6.75 -22.30
N VAL A 278 -1.79 6.93 -21.03
CA VAL A 278 -0.87 7.01 -19.90
C VAL A 278 -1.10 5.81 -18.99
N GLY A 279 -0.03 5.22 -18.47
CA GLY A 279 -0.09 4.07 -17.58
C GLY A 279 0.16 2.73 -18.27
N GLN A 280 -0.24 1.65 -17.59
CA GLN A 280 -0.15 0.28 -18.12
C GLN A 280 -0.67 0.16 -19.57
N LYS A 281 -1.78 0.85 -19.88
CA LYS A 281 -2.39 0.81 -21.22
C LYS A 281 -1.47 1.37 -22.31
N ALA A 282 -0.54 2.25 -21.98
CA ALA A 282 0.48 2.75 -22.91
C ALA A 282 1.47 1.65 -23.35
N VAL A 283 1.60 0.59 -22.56
CA VAL A 283 2.42 -0.59 -22.90
C VAL A 283 1.56 -1.66 -23.57
N THR A 284 0.40 -1.97 -22.99
CA THR A 284 -0.39 -3.15 -23.38
C THR A 284 -1.20 -2.96 -24.68
N SER A 285 -1.43 -1.72 -25.09
CA SER A 285 -2.03 -1.40 -26.39
C SER A 285 -1.07 -1.49 -27.58
N THR A 286 0.24 -1.63 -27.33
CA THR A 286 1.24 -1.68 -28.41
C THR A 286 1.19 -3.01 -29.16
N GLU A 287 1.43 -2.96 -30.48
CA GLU A 287 1.53 -4.19 -31.29
C GLU A 287 2.62 -5.14 -30.78
N GLU A 288 3.74 -4.59 -30.27
CA GLU A 288 4.85 -5.35 -29.70
C GLU A 288 4.37 -6.25 -28.55
N TYR A 289 3.63 -5.66 -27.61
CA TYR A 289 3.06 -6.38 -26.48
C TYR A 289 2.03 -7.43 -26.93
N LEU A 290 1.13 -7.06 -27.85
CA LEU A 290 0.11 -7.97 -28.38
C LEU A 290 0.73 -9.14 -29.16
N LYS A 291 1.77 -8.91 -29.95
CA LYS A 291 2.54 -9.97 -30.64
C LYS A 291 3.25 -10.88 -29.64
N GLY A 292 3.82 -10.32 -28.57
CA GLY A 292 4.39 -11.09 -27.46
C GLY A 292 3.36 -11.99 -26.77
N LYS A 293 2.16 -11.46 -26.47
CA LYS A 293 1.05 -12.21 -25.85
C LYS A 293 0.52 -13.32 -26.76
N ARG A 294 0.47 -13.10 -28.07
CA ARG A 294 0.10 -14.15 -29.06
C ARG A 294 1.14 -15.28 -29.11
N ARG A 295 2.44 -14.95 -29.05
CA ARG A 295 3.53 -15.95 -29.03
C ARG A 295 3.54 -16.76 -27.73
N SER A 296 3.35 -16.11 -26.58
CA SER A 296 3.32 -16.79 -25.28
C SER A 296 2.05 -17.62 -25.07
N GLY A 297 0.91 -17.22 -25.64
CA GLY A 297 -0.30 -18.03 -25.67
C GLY A 297 -0.14 -19.34 -26.45
N ILE A 298 0.62 -19.32 -27.55
CA ILE A 298 0.98 -20.53 -28.32
C ILE A 298 1.94 -21.42 -27.53
N SER A 299 2.91 -20.84 -26.82
CA SER A 299 3.85 -21.60 -25.99
C SER A 299 3.19 -22.22 -24.76
N LYS A 300 2.23 -21.53 -24.12
CA LYS A 300 1.41 -22.11 -23.03
C LYS A 300 0.50 -23.24 -23.52
N LYS A 301 -0.01 -23.15 -24.75
CA LYS A 301 -0.78 -24.25 -25.38
C LYS A 301 0.09 -25.48 -25.67
N ARG A 302 1.37 -25.31 -25.99
CA ARG A 302 2.32 -26.42 -26.16
C ARG A 302 2.75 -27.05 -24.83
N ALA A 303 3.07 -26.23 -23.83
CA ALA A 303 3.45 -26.72 -22.50
C ALA A 303 2.31 -27.46 -21.78
N ALA A 304 1.05 -27.03 -21.96
CA ALA A 304 -0.11 -27.73 -21.41
C ALA A 304 -0.35 -29.12 -22.04
N VAL A 305 0.01 -29.30 -23.33
CA VAL A 305 -0.10 -30.59 -24.02
C VAL A 305 1.05 -31.54 -23.65
N GLU A 306 2.20 -31.02 -23.26
CA GLU A 306 3.38 -31.80 -22.85
C GLU A 306 3.28 -32.28 -21.38
N LEU A 307 2.55 -31.54 -20.52
CA LEU A 307 2.28 -31.90 -19.12
C LEU A 307 1.19 -32.97 -18.93
N GLU A 308 0.31 -33.18 -19.92
CA GLU A 308 -0.73 -34.23 -19.86
C GLU A 308 -0.20 -35.64 -20.23
N LEU A 309 1.05 -35.74 -20.67
CA LEU A 309 1.66 -36.98 -21.17
C LEU A 309 2.73 -37.59 -20.24
N SER A 310 2.89 -37.06 -19.02
CA SER A 310 3.94 -37.51 -18.09
C SER A 310 3.49 -37.67 -16.63
N SER A 311 2.20 -37.84 -16.35
CA SER A 311 1.71 -38.09 -14.99
C SER A 311 1.31 -39.56 -14.79
N GLU A 312 2.30 -40.41 -14.54
CA GLU A 312 2.12 -41.65 -13.79
C GLU A 312 3.00 -41.55 -12.54
N ASP A 313 2.32 -41.48 -11.39
CA ASP A 313 2.70 -41.81 -10.02
C ASP A 313 4.17 -41.68 -9.58
N GLU A 314 4.47 -40.59 -8.86
CA GLU A 314 5.47 -40.62 -7.78
C GLU A 314 4.89 -39.94 -6.53
N GLU A 315 4.59 -40.77 -5.51
CA GLU A 315 4.36 -40.33 -4.13
C GLU A 315 5.68 -39.80 -3.56
N VAL A 316 5.71 -38.50 -3.24
CA VAL A 316 6.84 -37.87 -2.55
C VAL A 316 6.51 -37.75 -1.06
N GLU A 317 7.26 -38.46 -0.23
CA GLU A 317 7.20 -38.32 1.23
C GLU A 317 7.67 -36.94 1.70
N PRO A 318 7.06 -36.34 2.73
CA PRO A 318 7.47 -35.04 3.24
C PRO A 318 8.77 -35.13 4.05
N GLU A 319 9.80 -34.40 3.58
CA GLU A 319 11.04 -34.16 4.31
C GLU A 319 10.79 -33.42 5.64
N SER A 320 11.45 -33.91 6.69
CA SER A 320 11.45 -33.38 8.06
C SER A 320 12.00 -31.94 8.13
N SER A 321 11.14 -30.96 8.39
CA SER A 321 11.52 -29.59 8.73
C SER A 321 11.91 -29.46 10.22
N ARG A 322 13.09 -28.90 10.49
CA ARG A 322 13.63 -28.67 11.84
C ARG A 322 12.91 -27.49 12.50
N ALA A 323 12.30 -27.74 13.65
CA ALA A 323 11.62 -26.74 14.48
C ALA A 323 12.59 -25.66 15.02
N GLY A 324 12.25 -24.38 14.82
CA GLY A 324 12.87 -23.25 15.50
C GLY A 324 12.54 -23.19 17.00
N PRO A 325 13.29 -22.42 17.81
CA PRO A 325 13.16 -22.40 19.27
C PRO A 325 11.81 -21.81 19.74
N SER A 326 11.24 -22.40 20.79
CA SER A 326 9.97 -21.98 21.42
C SER A 326 10.12 -20.62 22.11
N ARG A 327 9.34 -19.61 21.66
CA ARG A 327 9.38 -18.22 22.16
C ARG A 327 8.69 -18.03 23.51
N ARG A 328 8.00 -19.06 24.01
CA ARG A 328 7.29 -19.10 25.30
C ARG A 328 8.21 -18.80 26.48
N LYS A 329 9.43 -19.34 26.45
CA LYS A 329 10.42 -19.12 27.51
C LYS A 329 10.87 -17.66 27.56
N ASP A 330 11.01 -17.02 26.41
CA ASP A 330 11.42 -15.63 26.28
C ASP A 330 10.34 -14.69 26.85
N ILE A 331 9.07 -14.95 26.54
CA ILE A 331 7.94 -14.17 27.07
C ILE A 331 7.84 -14.32 28.60
N GLN A 332 8.00 -15.54 29.13
CA GLN A 332 8.01 -15.75 30.58
C GLN A 332 9.17 -15.03 31.29
N GLN A 333 10.33 -14.94 30.63
CA GLN A 333 11.47 -14.19 31.16
C GLN A 333 11.19 -12.68 31.19
N LEU A 334 10.58 -12.13 30.14
CA LEU A 334 10.17 -10.72 30.08
C LEU A 334 9.12 -10.38 31.16
N ILE A 335 8.20 -11.30 31.43
CA ILE A 335 7.22 -11.13 32.53
C ILE A 335 7.93 -11.10 33.88
N LYS A 336 8.92 -11.97 34.12
CA LYS A 336 9.70 -11.94 35.38
C LYS A 336 10.46 -10.62 35.54
N ILE A 337 11.08 -10.11 34.46
CA ILE A 337 11.75 -8.81 34.47
C ILE A 337 10.77 -7.69 34.84
N ARG A 338 9.54 -7.71 34.31
CA ARG A 338 8.50 -6.74 34.67
C ARG A 338 8.09 -6.82 36.15
N LEU A 339 8.06 -8.03 36.71
CA LEU A 339 7.73 -8.25 38.13
C LEU A 339 8.87 -7.78 39.05
N ASP A 340 10.11 -8.00 38.65
CA ASP A 340 11.30 -7.60 39.42
C ASP A 340 11.57 -6.09 39.34
N PHE A 341 11.20 -5.44 38.23
CA PHE A 341 11.41 -4.01 38.00
C PHE A 341 10.06 -3.29 37.75
N ALA A 342 9.39 -2.92 38.84
CA ALA A 342 8.03 -2.39 38.79
C ALA A 342 7.86 -1.07 38.00
N SER A 343 8.93 -0.29 37.84
CA SER A 343 8.99 0.98 37.11
C SER A 343 9.10 0.84 35.59
N LEU A 344 9.32 -0.38 35.08
CA LEU A 344 9.57 -0.62 33.67
C LEU A 344 8.24 -0.73 32.90
N THR A 345 8.08 0.07 31.85
CA THR A 345 6.92 0.00 30.96
C THR A 345 7.23 -1.00 29.85
N LEU A 346 6.66 -2.20 29.95
CA LEU A 346 6.85 -3.28 29.00
C LEU A 346 5.57 -3.47 28.18
N VAL A 347 5.69 -3.52 26.86
CA VAL A 347 4.59 -3.84 25.93
C VAL A 347 5.01 -5.03 25.08
N ILE A 348 4.17 -6.06 24.98
CA ILE A 348 4.46 -7.24 24.16
C ILE A 348 3.62 -7.21 22.88
N PHE A 349 4.29 -7.42 21.75
CA PHE A 349 3.70 -7.46 20.40
C PHE A 349 3.62 -8.90 19.88
N GLY A 350 2.44 -9.33 19.41
CA GLY A 350 2.24 -10.65 18.77
C GLY A 350 0.91 -11.32 19.14
N SER A 351 0.60 -12.48 18.54
CA SER A 351 -0.67 -13.19 18.78
C SER A 351 -0.54 -14.70 19.01
N GLY A 352 0.46 -15.36 18.44
CA GLY A 352 0.56 -16.83 18.42
C GLY A 352 0.77 -17.51 19.79
N GLU A 353 1.74 -17.05 20.59
CA GLU A 353 2.13 -17.71 21.85
C GLU A 353 1.54 -17.05 23.12
N LEU A 354 0.92 -15.87 22.99
CA LEU A 354 0.39 -15.09 24.12
C LEU A 354 -0.73 -15.79 24.93
N PRO A 355 -1.65 -16.55 24.33
CA PRO A 355 -2.67 -17.26 25.10
C PRO A 355 -2.11 -18.24 26.14
N HIS A 356 -0.91 -18.81 25.89
CA HIS A 356 -0.26 -19.79 26.76
C HIS A 356 0.36 -19.19 28.03
N VAL A 357 0.43 -17.85 28.11
CA VAL A 357 1.00 -17.07 29.20
C VAL A 357 0.04 -15.96 29.66
N ALA A 358 -1.24 -16.05 29.29
CA ALA A 358 -2.24 -15.01 29.53
C ALA A 358 -2.44 -14.70 31.02
N ARG A 359 -2.41 -15.73 31.89
CA ARG A 359 -2.55 -15.54 33.34
C ARG A 359 -1.39 -14.73 33.92
N GLU A 360 -0.17 -15.01 33.46
CA GLU A 360 1.03 -14.32 33.89
C GLU A 360 1.09 -12.87 33.39
N LEU A 361 0.63 -12.61 32.16
CA LEU A 361 0.52 -11.26 31.59
C LEU A 361 -0.48 -10.39 32.36
N VAL A 362 -1.65 -10.94 32.68
CA VAL A 362 -2.69 -10.25 33.47
C VAL A 362 -2.17 -9.96 34.88
N LYS A 363 -1.53 -10.93 35.53
CA LYS A 363 -0.95 -10.75 36.87
C LYS A 363 0.14 -9.66 36.89
N ALA A 364 0.93 -9.55 35.83
CA ALA A 364 1.99 -8.55 35.71
C ALA A 364 1.51 -7.19 35.14
N ARG A 365 0.22 -7.04 34.82
CA ARG A 365 -0.37 -5.85 34.19
C ARG A 365 0.40 -5.39 32.94
N VAL A 366 0.82 -6.34 32.12
CA VAL A 366 1.55 -6.05 30.87
C VAL A 366 0.55 -5.79 29.75
N PRO A 367 0.51 -4.57 29.17
CA PRO A 367 -0.31 -4.31 27.99
C PRO A 367 0.19 -5.11 26.78
N VAL A 368 -0.76 -5.59 25.99
CA VAL A 368 -0.54 -6.39 24.79
C VAL A 368 -1.14 -5.67 23.60
N ILE A 369 -0.36 -5.54 22.52
CA ILE A 369 -0.86 -5.02 21.24
C ILE A 369 -0.97 -6.19 20.26
N PHE A 370 -2.20 -6.51 19.87
CA PHE A 370 -2.45 -7.45 18.79
C PHE A 370 -2.23 -6.72 17.46
N THR A 371 -1.27 -7.19 16.68
CA THR A 371 -1.16 -6.78 15.28
C THR A 371 -2.29 -7.44 14.48
N ALA A 372 -2.79 -6.73 13.47
CA ALA A 372 -3.86 -7.21 12.60
C ALA A 372 -3.56 -8.62 12.07
N ASN A 373 -4.63 -9.40 11.93
CA ASN A 373 -4.65 -10.75 11.37
C ASN A 373 -3.94 -10.76 10.00
N ARG A 374 -2.64 -11.09 9.97
CA ARG A 374 -2.04 -11.60 8.72
C ARG A 374 -2.84 -12.85 8.39
N GLY A 375 -3.38 -12.93 7.18
CA GLY A 375 -4.33 -13.97 6.76
C GLY A 375 -3.93 -15.34 7.32
N ALA A 376 -4.95 -16.12 7.72
CA ALA A 376 -4.75 -17.47 8.23
C ALA A 376 -3.72 -18.21 7.35
N PRO A 377 -2.64 -18.77 7.92
CA PRO A 377 -1.59 -19.37 7.13
C PRO A 377 -2.17 -20.56 6.33
N ASP A 378 -1.83 -20.64 5.05
CA ASP A 378 -2.24 -21.72 4.15
C ASP A 378 -1.56 -23.07 4.51
N ILE A 379 -0.71 -23.09 5.55
CA ILE A 379 0.05 -24.24 6.04
C ILE A 379 0.06 -24.23 7.57
N PHE A 380 -0.48 -25.29 8.18
CA PHE A 380 -0.57 -25.47 9.64
C PHE A 380 0.74 -26.03 10.20
N GLU A 381 1.79 -25.22 10.31
CA GLU A 381 3.07 -25.64 10.95
C GLU A 381 3.29 -25.08 12.37
N GLU A 382 2.42 -24.20 12.88
CA GLU A 382 2.54 -23.74 14.27
C GLU A 382 1.96 -24.79 15.24
N ARG A 383 2.84 -25.65 15.75
CA ARG A 383 2.57 -26.78 16.67
C ARG A 383 1.75 -26.43 17.93
N PHE A 384 1.60 -25.15 18.27
CA PHE A 384 0.94 -24.65 19.47
C PHE A 384 0.13 -23.37 19.25
N SER A 385 -0.42 -23.14 18.06
CA SER A 385 -1.40 -22.06 17.89
C SER A 385 -2.79 -22.50 18.38
N TYR A 386 -3.56 -21.56 18.97
CA TYR A 386 -4.99 -21.74 19.24
C TYR A 386 -5.78 -21.70 17.91
N HIS A 387 -5.55 -22.67 17.04
CA HIS A 387 -6.32 -22.89 15.83
C HIS A 387 -6.99 -24.26 15.95
N GLY A 388 -8.15 -24.28 16.59
CA GLY A 388 -9.11 -25.36 16.41
C GLY A 388 -9.95 -25.12 15.14
N PRO A 389 -10.89 -26.02 14.81
CA PRO A 389 -11.85 -25.80 13.72
C PRO A 389 -12.55 -24.43 13.88
N LEU A 390 -13.11 -23.91 12.77
CA LEU A 390 -13.66 -22.55 12.51
C LEU A 390 -14.47 -21.84 13.64
N LEU A 391 -14.76 -22.51 14.75
CA LEU A 391 -15.44 -22.01 15.96
C LEU A 391 -14.53 -21.92 17.20
N SER A 392 -13.21 -22.13 17.09
CA SER A 392 -12.30 -21.94 18.23
C SER A 392 -12.20 -20.47 18.62
N ARG A 393 -12.25 -20.19 19.93
CA ARG A 393 -12.12 -18.83 20.48
C ARG A 393 -10.83 -18.18 19.99
N SER A 394 -10.92 -16.93 19.56
CA SER A 394 -9.75 -16.17 19.11
C SER A 394 -8.75 -16.00 20.26
N PRO A 395 -7.43 -15.93 19.98
CA PRO A 395 -6.40 -15.61 20.97
C PRO A 395 -6.72 -14.35 21.79
N ALA A 396 -7.31 -13.34 21.15
CA ALA A 396 -7.76 -12.12 21.81
C ALA A 396 -8.89 -12.39 22.82
N ALA A 397 -9.87 -13.22 22.47
CA ALA A 397 -10.98 -13.58 23.35
C ALA A 397 -10.55 -14.37 24.60
N VAL A 398 -9.43 -15.12 24.53
CA VAL A 398 -8.86 -15.82 25.71
C VAL A 398 -8.22 -14.84 26.69
N ILE A 399 -7.64 -13.75 26.18
CA ILE A 399 -6.92 -12.74 26.96
C ILE A 399 -7.88 -11.72 27.61
N THR A 400 -9.07 -11.50 27.02
CA THR A 400 -10.06 -10.53 27.51
C THR A 400 -11.04 -11.07 28.54
N VAL A 401 -11.00 -12.35 28.92
CA VAL A 401 -11.92 -12.88 29.94
C VAL A 401 -11.52 -12.34 31.32
N PRO A 402 -12.39 -11.59 32.03
CA PRO A 402 -12.11 -11.17 33.39
C PRO A 402 -12.03 -12.41 34.28
N SER A 403 -11.02 -12.45 35.14
CA SER A 403 -10.80 -13.52 36.12
C SER A 403 -11.89 -13.48 37.20
N ASN A 404 -13.08 -14.01 36.91
CA ASN A 404 -14.04 -14.44 37.91
C ASN A 404 -14.11 -15.97 37.90
N CYS A 405 -13.16 -16.56 38.62
CA CYS A 405 -13.28 -17.77 39.43
C CYS A 405 -12.17 -17.71 40.49
#